data_AF-A0A3M1E0Z4-F1
#
_entry.id   AF-A0A3M1E0Z4-F1
#
_cell.length_a   1.000
_cell.length_b   1.000
_cell.length_c   1.000
_cell.angle_alpha   90.00
_cell.angle_beta   90.00
_cell.angle_gamma   90.00
#
_symmetry.space_group_name_H-M   'P 1'
#
loop_
_entity.id
_entity.type
_entity.pdbx_description
1 polymer ?
#
loop_
_entity_poly.entity_id
_entity_poly.type
_entity_poly.pdbx_seq_one_letter_code
_entity_poly.pdbx_strand_id
1 'polypeptide(L)' 'MKADAIFTAANQGKVLEALETCFQDADGDLEEQRFCCFLANRLGVSPTDERLPEALRERLSICPVVLLRSEYSGEG' A
#
# COMPACT_ATOMS: atom_id res chain seq x y z
N MET A 1 7.17 12.71 5.94
CA MET A 1 6.85 11.41 6.55
C MET A 1 6.09 11.45 7.88
N LYS A 2 4.76 11.30 7.82
CA LYS A 2 3.87 10.98 8.96
C LYS A 2 3.89 9.49 9.35
N ALA A 3 5.09 8.90 9.44
CA ALA A 3 5.26 7.45 9.66
C ALA A 3 4.53 6.95 10.92
N ASP A 4 4.55 7.72 12.01
CA ASP A 4 3.94 7.34 13.29
C ASP A 4 2.41 7.17 13.18
N ALA A 5 1.74 8.08 12.45
CA ALA A 5 0.31 8.01 12.19
C ALA A 5 -0.03 6.82 11.28
N ILE A 6 0.80 6.55 10.28
CA ILE A 6 0.65 5.42 9.36
C ILE A 6 0.74 4.08 10.11
N PHE A 7 1.77 3.90 10.96
CA PHE A 7 1.91 2.70 11.77
C PHE A 7 0.81 2.56 12.82
N THR A 8 0.38 3.66 13.44
CA THR A 8 -0.74 3.65 14.38
C THR A 8 -2.03 3.18 13.71
N ALA A 9 -2.38 3.74 12.55
CA ALA A 9 -3.55 3.32 11.79
C ALA A 9 -3.46 1.85 11.35
N ALA A 10 -2.30 1.42 10.84
CA ALA A 10 -2.06 0.04 10.46
C ALA A 10 -2.23 -0.95 11.63
N ASN A 11 -1.69 -0.61 12.81
CA ASN A 11 -1.82 -1.43 14.02
C ASN A 11 -3.25 -1.47 14.59
N GLN A 12 -4.05 -0.43 14.32
CA GLN A 12 -5.47 -0.39 14.66
C GLN A 12 -6.36 -1.15 13.68
N GLY A 13 -5.78 -1.80 12.65
CA GLY A 13 -6.52 -2.47 11.58
C GLY A 13 -7.11 -1.52 10.54
N LYS A 14 -6.79 -0.21 10.61
CA LYS A 14 -7.20 0.80 9.63
C LYS A 14 -6.21 0.86 8.47
N VAL A 15 -6.07 -0.27 7.79
CA VAL A 15 -5.10 -0.47 6.70
C VAL A 15 -5.29 0.53 5.55
N LEU A 16 -6.55 0.80 5.18
CA LEU A 16 -6.87 1.78 4.13
C LEU A 16 -6.39 3.20 4.49
N GLU A 17 -6.76 3.68 5.68
CA GLU A 17 -6.40 5.01 6.17
C GLU A 17 -4.86 5.18 6.28
N ALA A 18 -4.17 4.13 6.70
CA ALA A 18 -2.71 4.09 6.75
C ALA A 18 -2.08 4.24 5.35
N LEU A 19 -2.61 3.51 4.36
CA LEU A 19 -2.11 3.57 2.99
C LEU A 19 -2.44 4.88 2.31
N GLU A 20 -3.67 5.38 2.44
CA GLU A 20 -4.05 6.69 1.91
C GLU A 20 -3.14 7.78 2.46
N THR A 21 -2.95 7.81 3.79
CA THR A 21 -2.04 8.77 4.43
C THR A 21 -0.61 8.63 3.91
N CYS A 22 -0.13 7.40 3.74
CA CYS A 22 1.22 7.14 3.21
C CYS A 22 1.38 7.70 1.79
N PHE A 23 0.47 7.35 0.89
CA PHE A 23 0.54 7.77 -0.50
C PHE A 23 0.21 9.25 -0.72
N GLN A 24 -0.53 9.89 0.19
CA GLN A 24 -0.72 11.34 0.21
C GLN A 24 0.52 12.09 0.71
N ASP A 25 1.27 11.54 1.67
CA ASP A 25 2.49 12.17 2.20
C ASP A 25 3.65 12.01 1.21
N ALA A 26 3.70 10.89 0.47
CA ALA A 26 4.72 10.57 -0.52
C ALA A 26 4.63 11.38 -1.84
N ASP A 27 4.04 12.58 -1.81
CA ASP A 27 3.68 13.44 -2.96
C ASP A 27 4.89 13.75 -3.87
N GLY A 28 5.18 12.83 -4.80
CA GLY A 28 6.30 12.91 -5.74
C GLY A 28 7.64 12.32 -5.25
N ASP A 29 7.74 11.88 -3.98
CA ASP A 29 8.97 11.28 -3.46
C ASP A 29 9.00 9.77 -3.74
N LEU A 30 9.93 9.35 -4.61
CA LEU A 30 10.05 7.95 -5.02
C LEU A 30 10.43 7.02 -3.86
N GLU A 31 11.15 7.51 -2.86
CA GLU A 31 11.59 6.71 -1.72
C GLU A 31 10.43 6.48 -0.75
N GLU A 32 9.64 7.52 -0.48
CA GLU A 32 8.41 7.41 0.30
C GLU A 32 7.36 6.54 -0.41
N GLN A 33 7.21 6.67 -1.74
CA GLN A 33 6.32 5.78 -2.51
C GLN A 33 6.74 4.32 -2.39
N ARG A 34 8.05 4.04 -2.47
CA ARG A 34 8.58 2.69 -2.30
C ARG A 34 8.27 2.16 -0.91
N PHE A 35 8.40 2.98 0.12
CA PHE A 35 8.01 2.63 1.48
C PHE A 35 6.51 2.29 1.58
N CYS A 36 5.62 3.10 0.97
CA CYS A 36 4.18 2.82 0.96
C CYS A 36 3.84 1.51 0.23
N CYS A 37 4.52 1.20 -0.87
CA CYS A 37 4.41 -0.09 -1.54
C CYS A 37 4.83 -1.26 -0.64
N PHE A 38 5.95 -1.13 0.08
CA PHE A 38 6.41 -2.15 1.03
C PHE A 38 5.45 -2.34 2.20
N LEU A 39 4.89 -1.25 2.72
CA LEU A 39 3.88 -1.29 3.75
C LEU A 39 2.61 -2.00 3.27
N ALA A 40 2.10 -1.65 2.09
CA ALA A 40 0.95 -2.31 1.49
C ALA A 40 1.17 -3.81 1.32
N ASN A 41 2.34 -4.20 0.81
CA ASN A 41 2.75 -5.59 0.76
C ASN A 41 2.73 -6.20 2.17
N ARG A 42 3.40 -5.61 3.17
CA ARG A 42 3.42 -6.16 4.54
C ARG A 42 2.03 -6.33 5.15
N LEU A 43 1.10 -5.41 4.86
CA LEU A 43 -0.29 -5.46 5.31
C LEU A 43 -1.16 -6.44 4.52
N GLY A 44 -0.62 -7.05 3.46
CA GLY A 44 -1.34 -8.02 2.63
C GLY A 44 -2.35 -7.40 1.69
N VAL A 45 -2.15 -6.14 1.33
CA VAL A 45 -3.01 -5.42 0.41
C VAL A 45 -2.57 -5.69 -1.03
N SER A 46 -3.53 -6.01 -1.88
CA SER A 46 -3.32 -6.26 -3.31
C SER A 46 -4.05 -5.21 -4.16
N PRO A 47 -3.47 -4.68 -5.24
CA PRO A 47 -4.17 -3.76 -6.17
C PRO A 47 -5.40 -4.38 -6.83
N THR A 48 -5.52 -5.71 -6.82
CA THR A 48 -6.67 -6.45 -7.34
C THR A 48 -7.84 -6.50 -6.36
N ASP A 49 -7.66 -6.06 -5.11
CA ASP A 49 -8.74 -6.05 -4.12
C ASP A 49 -9.77 -4.96 -4.45
N GLU A 50 -10.99 -5.40 -4.77
CA GLU A 50 -12.10 -4.54 -5.17
C GLU A 50 -12.60 -3.62 -4.05
N ARG A 51 -12.26 -3.92 -2.79
CA ARG A 51 -12.63 -3.10 -1.63
C ARG A 51 -11.73 -1.87 -1.49
N LEU A 52 -10.63 -1.81 -2.24
CA LEU A 52 -9.74 -0.65 -2.25
C LEU A 52 -10.32 0.48 -3.10
N PRO A 53 -10.17 1.74 -2.66
CA PRO A 53 -10.49 2.88 -3.51
C PRO A 53 -9.62 2.90 -4.76
N GLU A 54 -10.19 3.34 -5.88
CA GLU A 54 -9.54 3.35 -7.20
C GLU A 54 -8.17 4.05 -7.18
N ALA A 55 -8.08 5.19 -6.50
CA ALA A 55 -6.82 5.93 -6.35
C ALA A 55 -5.71 5.15 -5.62
N LEU A 56 -6.05 4.26 -4.69
CA LEU A 56 -5.05 3.35 -4.08
C LEU A 56 -4.70 2.21 -5.01
N ARG A 57 -5.68 1.65 -5.74
CA ARG A 57 -5.45 0.57 -6.70
C ARG A 57 -4.51 1.01 -7.81
N GLU A 58 -4.68 2.21 -8.36
CA GLU A 58 -3.80 2.76 -9.39
C GLU A 58 -2.37 2.92 -8.86
N ARG A 59 -2.20 3.47 -7.65
CA ARG A 59 -0.88 3.62 -7.01
C ARG A 59 -0.23 2.28 -6.69
N LEU A 60 -1.01 1.29 -6.25
CA LEU A 60 -0.50 -0.05 -5.97
C LEU A 60 -0.21 -0.83 -7.26
N SER A 61 -0.88 -0.52 -8.36
CA SER A 61 -0.66 -1.15 -9.67
C SER A 61 0.70 -0.81 -10.28
N ILE A 62 1.35 0.25 -9.82
CA ILE A 62 2.72 0.60 -10.20
C ILE A 62 3.77 0.11 -9.19
N CYS A 63 3.35 -0.51 -8.07
CA CYS A 63 4.24 -1.01 -7.02
C CYS A 63 4.75 -2.44 -7.36
N PRO A 64 5.99 -2.63 -7.82
CA PRO A 64 6.48 -3.95 -8.23
C PRO A 64 6.47 -4.98 -7.09
N VAL A 65 6.75 -4.54 -5.86
CA VAL A 65 6.77 -5.42 -4.68
C VAL A 65 5.39 -5.96 -4.28
N VAL A 66 4.32 -5.26 -4.66
CA VAL A 66 2.94 -5.69 -4.40
C VAL A 66 2.44 -6.60 -5.53
N LEU A 67 2.84 -6.30 -6.77
CA LEU A 67 2.53 -7.12 -7.95
C LEU A 67 3.20 -8.50 -7.89
N LEU A 68 4.47 -8.57 -7.50
CA LEU A 68 5.21 -9.84 -7.35
C LEU A 68 4.54 -10.80 -6.36
N ARG A 69 3.84 -10.29 -5.35
CA ARG A 69 3.09 -11.11 -4.41
C ARG A 69 1.76 -11.61 -4.98
N SER A 70 1.12 -10.82 -5.83
CA SER A 70 -0.15 -11.21 -6.48
C SER A 70 0.07 -12.38 -7.44
N GLU A 71 1.21 -12.39 -8.14
CA GLU A 71 1.62 -13.49 -9.04
C GLU A 71 1.88 -14.81 -8.29
N TYR A 72 2.38 -14.75 -7.05
CA TYR A 72 2.61 -15.95 -6.23
C TYR A 72 1.34 -16.48 -5.51
N SER A 73 0.24 -15.74 -5.53
CA SER A 73 -1.04 -16.20 -4.97
C SER A 73 -1.99 -16.75 -6.04
N GLY A 74 -1.49 -17.00 -7.25
CA GLY A 74 -2.25 -17.48 -8.41
C GLY A 74 -2.10 -18.98 -8.74
N GLU A 75 -1.13 -19.71 -8.19
CA GLU A 75 -0.96 -21.14 -8.47
C GLU A 75 -0.45 -21.91 -7.24
N GLY A 76 -1.22 -22.92 -6.81
CA GLY A 76 -0.93 -23.84 -5.71
C GLY A 76 -2.17 -24.57 -5.21
#